data_AF-A0A7C8KJS3-F1
#
_entry.id   AF-A0A7C8KJS3-F1
#
_cell.length_a   1.000
_cell.length_b   1.000
_cell.length_c   1.000
_cell.angle_alpha   90.00
_cell.angle_beta   90.00
_cell.angle_gamma   90.00
#
_symmetry.space_group_name_H-M   'P 1'
#
loop_
_entity.id
_entity.type
_entity.pdbx_description
1 polymer ?
#
loop_
_entity_poly.entity_id
_entity_poly.type
_entity_poly.pdbx_seq_one_letter_code
_entity_poly.pdbx_strand_id
1 'polypeptide(L)'
;MDQHRLLSGQKPGLVYRVHYQGSATEYGENGFAAGDRSMIPSIDKTGFYHMVDEHLRWRSRVLSRFISVFSDRKHAERWARVWQGNNMELDHTVYLVTIKPSEDDVMFSVGEILETRGLQKGRQRDEYLFLSRIPVDSVVGVERVFSKDDICEYGMAHTLTKWIFTYFFVKKIRCWVILRMIRRWRIISMMMLLR
;
A
#
# COMPACT_ATOMS: atom_id res chain seq x y z
N MET A 1 9.53 -20.11 -16.62
CA MET A 1 8.49 -19.05 -16.52
C MET A 1 7.10 -19.60 -16.86
N ASP A 2 6.95 -20.26 -18.01
CA ASP A 2 5.65 -20.61 -18.59
C ASP A 2 4.73 -21.48 -17.74
N GLN A 3 5.28 -22.37 -16.91
CA GLN A 3 4.50 -23.21 -16.00
C GLN A 3 3.63 -22.42 -14.98
N HIS A 4 3.97 -21.14 -14.73
CA HIS A 4 3.23 -20.27 -13.80
C HIS A 4 2.30 -19.29 -14.52
N ARG A 5 2.34 -19.27 -15.86
CA ARG A 5 1.52 -18.35 -16.65
C ARG A 5 0.06 -18.73 -16.49
N LEU A 6 -0.77 -17.75 -16.14
CA LEU A 6 -2.21 -17.95 -16.07
C LEU A 6 -2.78 -18.20 -17.47
N LEU A 7 -3.54 -19.29 -17.59
CA LEU A 7 -4.36 -19.56 -18.77
C LEU A 7 -5.55 -18.60 -18.82
N SER A 8 -6.18 -18.44 -19.99
CA SER A 8 -7.28 -17.47 -20.18
C SER A 8 -8.38 -17.61 -19.11
N GLY A 9 -8.87 -18.83 -18.86
CA GLY A 9 -9.91 -19.08 -17.85
C GLY A 9 -9.49 -18.93 -16.39
N GLN A 10 -8.20 -18.72 -16.11
CA GLN A 10 -7.68 -18.51 -14.75
C GLN A 10 -7.48 -17.03 -14.42
N LYS A 11 -7.58 -16.14 -15.41
CA LYS A 11 -7.39 -14.70 -15.20
C LYS A 11 -8.59 -14.11 -14.44
N PRO A 12 -8.35 -13.25 -13.45
CA PRO A 12 -9.43 -12.51 -12.79
C PRO A 12 -10.15 -11.59 -13.79
N GLY A 13 -11.48 -11.46 -13.65
CA GLY A 13 -12.28 -10.65 -14.57
C GLY A 13 -11.95 -9.15 -14.53
N LEU A 14 -11.68 -8.61 -13.34
CA LEU A 14 -11.18 -7.26 -13.13
C LEU A 14 -10.04 -7.28 -12.12
N VAL A 15 -9.08 -6.39 -12.33
CA VAL A 15 -7.98 -6.13 -11.40
C VAL A 15 -7.75 -4.65 -11.23
N TYR A 16 -7.09 -4.29 -10.14
CA TYR A 16 -6.93 -2.93 -9.68
C TYR A 16 -5.46 -2.63 -9.48
N ARG A 17 -5.00 -1.56 -10.10
CA ARG A 17 -3.63 -1.07 -9.99
C ARG A 17 -3.63 0.25 -9.23
N VAL A 18 -2.81 0.34 -8.19
CA VAL A 18 -2.50 1.63 -7.57
C VAL A 18 -1.41 2.30 -8.41
N HIS A 19 -1.65 3.53 -8.86
CA HIS A 19 -0.70 4.32 -9.62
C HIS A 19 -0.55 5.72 -9.01
N TYR A 20 0.65 6.27 -9.09
CA TYR A 20 1.00 7.58 -8.56
C TYR A 20 2.21 8.11 -9.34
N GLN A 21 2.38 9.43 -9.35
CA GLN A 21 3.49 10.08 -10.03
C GLN A 21 4.85 9.57 -9.49
N GLY A 22 5.83 9.33 -10.36
CA GLY A 22 7.13 8.79 -9.94
C GLY A 22 7.12 7.29 -9.59
N SER A 23 6.03 6.57 -9.87
CA SER A 23 6.05 5.10 -9.91
C SER A 23 7.08 4.63 -10.95
N ALA A 24 7.80 3.54 -10.66
CA ALA A 24 8.75 2.95 -11.60
C ALA A 24 8.06 2.37 -12.86
N THR A 25 6.75 2.11 -12.78
CA THR A 25 5.94 1.81 -13.96
C THR A 25 5.44 3.11 -14.57
N GLU A 26 5.79 3.34 -15.82
CA GLU A 26 5.33 4.50 -16.59
C GLU A 26 3.91 4.25 -17.09
N TYR A 27 3.06 5.28 -17.08
CA TYR A 27 1.74 5.29 -17.72
C TYR A 27 1.72 6.38 -18.79
N GLY A 28 1.32 6.02 -20.01
CA GLY A 28 1.27 6.94 -21.15
C GLY A 28 0.26 6.50 -22.20
N GLU A 29 0.42 7.00 -23.43
CA GLU A 29 -0.54 6.77 -24.53
C GLU A 29 -0.79 5.28 -24.83
N ASN A 30 0.20 4.42 -24.59
CA ASN A 30 0.12 2.99 -24.85
C ASN A 30 -0.26 2.15 -23.61
N GLY A 31 -0.64 2.81 -22.50
CA GLY A 31 -0.96 2.16 -21.24
C GLY A 31 0.23 2.10 -20.28
N PHE A 32 0.33 1.03 -19.50
CA PHE A 32 1.43 0.86 -18.54
C PHE A 32 2.60 0.11 -19.15
N ALA A 33 3.81 0.58 -18.85
CA ALA A 33 5.06 -0.11 -19.14
C ALA A 33 5.88 -0.34 -17.87
N ALA A 34 6.38 -1.56 -17.71
CA ALA A 34 7.23 -1.92 -16.58
C ALA A 34 8.53 -1.10 -16.59
N GLY A 35 9.16 -0.98 -15.41
CA GLY A 35 10.36 -0.17 -15.24
C GLY A 35 11.56 -0.76 -15.98
N ASP A 36 11.69 -2.08 -16.01
CA ASP A 36 12.69 -2.76 -16.83
C ASP A 36 12.10 -3.21 -18.17
N ARG A 37 12.76 -2.78 -19.26
CA ARG A 37 12.38 -3.01 -20.67
C ARG A 37 13.41 -3.82 -21.46
N SER A 38 14.50 -4.27 -20.83
CA SER A 38 15.52 -5.13 -21.46
C SER A 38 14.95 -6.38 -22.16
N MET A 39 15.64 -6.93 -23.15
CA MET A 39 15.21 -8.19 -23.77
C MET A 39 15.52 -9.35 -22.81
N ILE A 40 14.60 -10.30 -22.66
CA ILE A 40 14.81 -11.48 -21.82
C ILE A 40 15.30 -12.65 -22.70
N PRO A 41 16.57 -13.09 -22.61
CA PRO A 41 16.94 -14.43 -23.07
C PRO A 41 16.20 -15.48 -22.22
N SER A 42 16.00 -16.70 -22.72
CA SER A 42 15.22 -17.73 -22.01
C SER A 42 15.61 -17.84 -20.52
N ILE A 43 14.73 -17.37 -19.63
CA ILE A 43 14.94 -17.43 -18.18
C ILE A 43 14.45 -18.77 -17.66
N ASP A 44 15.34 -19.47 -16.97
CA ASP A 44 15.02 -20.72 -16.27
C ASP A 44 14.09 -20.48 -15.07
N LYS A 45 13.71 -21.55 -14.38
CA LYS A 45 12.82 -21.46 -13.21
C LYS A 45 13.43 -20.61 -12.09
N THR A 46 14.74 -20.70 -11.88
CA THR A 46 15.46 -20.03 -10.80
C THR A 46 15.53 -18.52 -11.03
N GLY A 47 15.89 -18.08 -12.24
CA GLY A 47 15.92 -16.68 -12.60
C GLY A 47 14.55 -16.02 -12.52
N PHE A 48 13.49 -16.73 -12.91
CA PHE A 48 12.12 -16.24 -12.77
C PHE A 48 11.76 -15.98 -11.30
N TYR A 49 12.04 -16.92 -10.40
CA TYR A 49 11.79 -16.74 -8.97
C TYR A 49 12.61 -15.61 -8.36
N HIS A 50 13.86 -15.45 -8.78
CA HIS A 50 14.68 -14.33 -8.36
C HIS A 50 14.06 -12.99 -8.77
N MET A 51 13.55 -12.87 -10.01
CA MET A 51 12.86 -11.66 -10.46
C MET A 51 11.59 -11.38 -9.66
N VAL A 52 10.81 -12.42 -9.33
CA VAL A 52 9.61 -12.27 -8.49
C VAL A 52 9.99 -11.82 -7.08
N ASP A 53 11.02 -12.40 -6.48
CA ASP A 53 11.49 -12.01 -5.15
C ASP A 53 11.98 -10.57 -5.11
N GLU A 54 12.75 -10.13 -6.11
CA GLU A 54 13.17 -8.74 -6.25
C GLU A 54 11.99 -7.78 -6.43
N HIS A 55 10.97 -8.18 -7.20
CA HIS A 55 9.77 -7.38 -7.38
C HIS A 55 8.95 -7.21 -6.09
N LEU A 56 8.78 -8.28 -5.32
CA LEU A 56 8.00 -8.26 -4.08
C LEU A 56 8.74 -7.56 -2.93
N ARG A 57 10.05 -7.34 -3.06
CA ARG A 57 10.84 -6.54 -2.12
C ARG A 57 10.55 -5.06 -2.32
N TRP A 58 9.65 -4.51 -1.52
CA TRP A 58 9.26 -3.08 -1.53
C TRP A 58 10.46 -2.10 -1.59
N ARG A 59 11.56 -2.40 -0.89
CA ARG A 59 12.76 -1.55 -0.83
C ARG A 59 13.78 -1.82 -1.94
N SER A 60 13.51 -2.75 -2.85
CA SER A 60 14.41 -3.00 -3.97
C SER A 60 14.45 -1.77 -4.86
N ARG A 61 15.67 -1.41 -5.28
CA ARG A 61 15.90 -0.34 -6.28
C ARG A 61 16.03 -0.93 -7.68
N VAL A 62 15.93 -2.25 -7.81
CA VAL A 62 15.98 -2.94 -9.09
C VAL A 62 14.69 -2.66 -9.84
N LEU A 63 14.83 -2.13 -11.06
CA LEU A 63 13.68 -1.94 -11.94
C LEU A 63 13.07 -3.30 -12.25
N SER A 64 11.77 -3.41 -12.02
CA SER A 64 11.07 -4.66 -12.27
C SER A 64 10.42 -4.68 -13.63
N ARG A 65 10.35 -5.89 -14.19
CA ARG A 65 9.56 -6.24 -15.38
C ARG A 65 8.10 -6.52 -15.10
N PHE A 66 7.76 -6.68 -13.83
CA PHE A 66 6.39 -6.96 -13.43
C PHE A 66 5.66 -5.67 -13.08
N ILE A 67 4.36 -5.69 -13.35
CA ILE A 67 3.43 -4.63 -12.97
C ILE A 67 2.42 -5.28 -12.01
N SER A 68 2.52 -4.96 -10.71
CA SER A 68 1.58 -5.45 -9.70
C SER A 68 0.19 -4.89 -9.92
N VAL A 69 -0.79 -5.77 -9.77
CA VAL A 69 -2.22 -5.47 -9.70
C VAL A 69 -2.86 -6.37 -8.63
N PHE A 70 -4.04 -5.99 -8.14
CA PHE A 70 -4.79 -6.74 -7.13
C PHE A 70 -6.15 -7.16 -7.67
N SER A 71 -6.64 -8.35 -7.37
CA SER A 71 -8.02 -8.74 -7.72
C SER A 71 -9.05 -8.24 -6.70
N ASP A 72 -8.65 -7.87 -5.48
CA ASP A 72 -9.51 -7.24 -4.47
C ASP A 72 -9.34 -5.71 -4.48
N ARG A 73 -10.41 -4.99 -4.88
CA ARG A 73 -10.46 -3.52 -4.89
C ARG A 73 -10.14 -2.92 -3.52
N LYS A 74 -10.72 -3.45 -2.45
CA LYS A 74 -10.52 -2.94 -1.08
C LYS A 74 -9.08 -3.16 -0.64
N HIS A 75 -8.43 -4.21 -1.11
CA HIS A 75 -7.01 -4.42 -0.83
C HIS A 75 -6.16 -3.38 -1.53
N ALA A 76 -6.39 -3.13 -2.83
CA ALA A 76 -5.70 -2.06 -3.55
C ALA A 76 -5.91 -0.68 -2.90
N GLU A 77 -7.13 -0.34 -2.47
CA GLU A 77 -7.41 0.90 -1.73
C GLU A 77 -6.65 0.99 -0.40
N ARG A 78 -6.61 -0.10 0.38
CA ARG A 78 -5.81 -0.14 1.63
C ARG A 78 -4.32 0.05 1.34
N TRP A 79 -3.83 -0.57 0.27
CA TRP A 79 -2.44 -0.41 -0.16
C TRP A 79 -2.14 1.05 -0.52
N ALA A 80 -3.02 1.69 -1.30
CA ALA A 80 -2.92 3.11 -1.64
C ALA A 80 -2.86 4.01 -0.40
N ARG A 81 -3.69 3.74 0.61
CA ARG A 81 -3.67 4.48 1.90
C ARG A 81 -2.36 4.31 2.66
N VAL A 82 -1.83 3.09 2.74
CA VAL A 82 -0.54 2.83 3.40
C VAL A 82 0.58 3.52 2.65
N TRP A 83 0.58 3.46 1.32
CA TRP A 83 1.57 4.14 0.49
C TRP A 83 1.53 5.66 0.72
N GLN A 84 0.34 6.28 0.69
CA GLN A 84 0.18 7.71 0.97
C GLN A 84 0.69 8.08 2.37
N GLY A 85 0.33 7.31 3.40
CA GLY A 85 0.77 7.56 4.77
C GLY A 85 2.29 7.52 4.94
N ASN A 86 2.98 6.72 4.14
CA ASN A 86 4.44 6.65 4.12
C ASN A 86 5.10 7.73 3.26
N ASN A 87 4.32 8.45 2.45
CA ASN A 87 4.79 9.44 1.47
C ASN A 87 4.04 10.78 1.60
N MET A 88 3.56 11.12 2.81
CA MET A 88 2.71 12.31 3.04
C MET A 88 3.35 13.64 2.64
N GLU A 89 4.69 13.71 2.68
CA GLU A 89 5.45 14.90 2.28
C GLU A 89 5.50 15.09 0.76
N LEU A 90 5.18 14.05 0.00
CA LEU A 90 5.19 14.08 -1.44
C LEU A 90 3.81 14.56 -1.94
N ASP A 91 3.81 15.59 -2.79
CA ASP A 91 2.61 16.12 -3.44
C ASP A 91 2.14 15.22 -4.59
N HIS A 92 1.75 13.99 -4.25
CA HIS A 92 1.41 12.97 -5.22
C HIS A 92 -0.09 12.67 -5.12
N THR A 93 -0.75 12.74 -6.27
CA THR A 93 -2.09 12.19 -6.44
C THR A 93 -1.99 10.69 -6.65
N VAL A 94 -2.78 9.92 -5.90
CA VAL A 94 -2.85 8.46 -6.01
C VAL A 94 -4.14 8.07 -6.72
N TYR A 95 -3.99 7.27 -7.76
CA TYR A 95 -5.05 6.76 -8.60
C TYR A 95 -5.24 5.25 -8.38
N LEU A 96 -6.48 4.82 -8.45
CA LEU A 96 -6.87 3.43 -8.58
C LEU A 96 -7.32 3.22 -10.02
N VAL A 97 -6.59 2.37 -10.72
CA VAL A 97 -6.83 2.08 -12.13
C VAL A 97 -7.44 0.69 -12.24
N THR A 98 -8.64 0.64 -12.80
CA THR A 98 -9.38 -0.61 -13.04
C THR A 98 -9.01 -1.14 -14.41
N ILE A 99 -8.62 -2.41 -14.44
CA ILE A 99 -8.05 -3.08 -15.60
C ILE A 99 -8.84 -4.35 -15.85
N LYS A 100 -9.22 -4.58 -17.10
CA LYS A 100 -9.81 -5.83 -17.58
C LYS A 100 -8.73 -6.59 -18.37
N PRO A 101 -8.15 -7.67 -17.81
CA PRO A 101 -7.14 -8.44 -18.53
C PRO A 101 -7.68 -9.02 -19.84
N SER A 102 -6.85 -9.00 -20.87
CA SER A 102 -7.07 -9.69 -22.15
C SER A 102 -6.57 -11.14 -22.09
N GLU A 103 -7.00 -11.98 -23.01
CA GLU A 103 -6.51 -13.36 -23.17
C GLU A 103 -5.03 -13.42 -23.52
N ASP A 104 -4.53 -12.43 -24.26
CA ASP A 104 -3.13 -12.38 -24.69
C ASP A 104 -2.17 -11.93 -23.59
N ASP A 105 -2.68 -11.30 -22.54
CA ASP A 105 -1.84 -10.77 -21.45
C ASP A 105 -1.05 -11.89 -20.76
N VAL A 106 0.22 -11.64 -20.47
CA VAL A 106 1.06 -12.57 -19.73
C VAL A 106 0.96 -12.21 -18.26
N MET A 107 0.24 -13.03 -17.50
CA MET A 107 -0.01 -12.79 -16.08
C MET A 107 0.42 -13.98 -15.22
N PHE A 108 0.75 -13.69 -13.97
CA PHE A 108 1.10 -14.69 -12.96
C PHE A 108 0.37 -14.39 -11.64
N SER A 109 -0.08 -15.43 -10.93
CA SER A 109 -0.58 -15.29 -9.56
C SER A 109 0.58 -15.31 -8.57
N VAL A 110 0.74 -14.27 -7.75
CA VAL A 110 1.75 -14.27 -6.68
C VAL A 110 1.45 -15.37 -5.66
N GLY A 111 0.17 -15.55 -5.33
CA GLY A 111 -0.27 -16.58 -4.40
C GLY A 111 0.11 -18.01 -4.83
N GLU A 112 -0.08 -18.35 -6.11
CA GLU A 112 0.29 -19.68 -6.65
C GLU A 112 1.80 -19.87 -6.75
N ILE A 113 2.55 -18.82 -7.12
CA ILE A 113 4.02 -18.87 -7.16
C ILE A 113 4.59 -19.16 -5.76
N LEU A 114 4.10 -18.45 -4.74
CA LEU A 114 4.56 -18.64 -3.36
C LEU A 114 4.19 -20.03 -2.84
N GLU A 115 2.98 -20.51 -3.14
CA GLU A 115 2.51 -21.84 -2.77
C GLU A 115 3.37 -22.95 -3.40
N THR A 116 3.67 -22.84 -4.70
CA THR A 116 4.54 -23.80 -5.40
C THR A 116 5.94 -23.87 -4.78
N ARG A 117 6.38 -22.80 -4.11
CA ARG A 117 7.66 -22.71 -3.41
C ARG A 117 7.59 -23.11 -1.93
N GLY A 118 6.43 -23.53 -1.43
CA GLY A 118 6.22 -23.84 -0.02
C GLY A 118 6.28 -22.61 0.91
N LEU A 119 6.11 -21.40 0.36
CA LEU A 119 6.12 -20.15 1.11
C LEU A 119 4.69 -19.78 1.52
N GLN A 120 4.53 -19.20 2.71
CA GLN A 120 3.21 -18.85 3.23
C GLN A 120 2.53 -17.75 2.40
N LYS A 121 1.23 -17.93 2.13
CA LYS A 121 0.36 -16.93 1.52
C LYS A 121 0.13 -15.80 2.54
N GLY A 122 0.95 -14.75 2.46
CA GLY A 122 0.75 -13.52 3.21
C GLY A 122 -0.43 -12.71 2.66
N ARG A 123 -0.35 -11.38 2.77
CA ARG A 123 -1.34 -10.45 2.19
C ARG A 123 -1.38 -10.48 0.66
N GLN A 124 -0.43 -11.13 -0.01
CA GLN A 124 -0.25 -11.09 -1.47
C GLN A 124 -1.10 -12.11 -2.25
N ARG A 125 -2.10 -12.74 -1.62
CA ARG A 125 -2.87 -13.83 -2.25
C ARG A 125 -3.68 -13.37 -3.46
N ASP A 126 -4.17 -12.14 -3.42
CA ASP A 126 -4.93 -11.48 -4.47
C ASP A 126 -4.03 -10.61 -5.39
N GLU A 127 -2.71 -10.66 -5.21
CA GLU A 127 -1.76 -9.95 -6.06
C GLU A 127 -1.44 -10.77 -7.32
N TYR A 128 -1.45 -10.10 -8.46
CA TYR A 128 -1.10 -10.64 -9.77
C TYR A 128 -0.05 -9.76 -10.42
N LEU A 129 0.79 -10.39 -11.25
CA LEU A 129 1.88 -9.73 -11.95
C LEU A 129 1.62 -9.77 -13.45
N PHE A 130 1.46 -8.61 -14.07
CA PHE A 130 1.57 -8.49 -15.53
C PHE A 130 3.04 -8.46 -15.94
N LEU A 131 3.38 -9.13 -17.04
CA LEU A 131 4.72 -9.06 -17.62
C LEU A 131 4.84 -7.91 -18.62
N SER A 132 5.82 -7.03 -18.39
CA SER A 132 6.28 -5.94 -19.28
C SER A 132 5.29 -4.81 -19.54
N ARG A 133 4.02 -5.08 -19.83
CA ARG A 133 3.04 -4.04 -20.20
C ARG A 133 1.61 -4.36 -19.81
N ILE A 134 0.80 -3.32 -19.69
CA ILE A 134 -0.66 -3.38 -19.71
C ILE A 134 -1.14 -2.42 -20.80
N PRO A 135 -1.77 -2.91 -21.89
CA PRO A 135 -2.26 -2.04 -22.96
C PRO A 135 -3.29 -1.02 -22.44
N VAL A 136 -3.35 0.15 -23.09
CA VAL A 136 -4.34 1.19 -22.75
C VAL A 136 -5.78 0.68 -22.89
N ASP A 137 -6.05 -0.16 -23.89
CA ASP A 137 -7.38 -0.75 -24.12
C ASP A 137 -7.84 -1.67 -22.98
N SER A 138 -6.90 -2.19 -22.18
CA SER A 138 -7.24 -2.98 -20.99
C SER A 138 -7.63 -2.10 -19.80
N VAL A 139 -7.38 -0.79 -19.85
CA VAL A 139 -7.76 0.17 -18.79
C VAL A 139 -9.21 0.60 -18.99
N VAL A 140 -10.06 0.19 -18.05
CA VAL A 140 -11.53 0.41 -18.14
C VAL A 140 -12.04 1.44 -17.14
N GLY A 141 -11.18 1.95 -16.25
CA GLY A 141 -11.54 3.01 -15.32
C GLY A 141 -10.32 3.58 -14.60
N VAL A 142 -10.36 4.88 -14.31
CA VAL A 142 -9.35 5.57 -13.52
C VAL A 142 -10.06 6.42 -12.49
N GLU A 143 -9.81 6.13 -11.21
CA GLU A 143 -10.41 6.85 -10.09
C GLU A 143 -9.30 7.53 -9.28
N ARG A 144 -9.47 8.81 -8.97
CA ARG A 144 -8.62 9.48 -7.98
C ARG A 144 -9.03 8.99 -6.60
N VAL A 145 -8.10 8.38 -5.87
CA VAL A 145 -8.36 7.92 -4.49
C VAL A 145 -8.02 9.03 -3.50
N PHE A 146 -6.91 9.74 -3.74
CA PHE A 146 -6.43 10.83 -2.89
C PHE A 146 -5.69 11.88 -3.71
N SER A 147 -5.96 13.16 -3.43
CA SER A 147 -5.09 14.32 -3.67
C SER A 147 -4.62 14.88 -2.33
N LYS A 148 -3.47 15.56 -2.31
CA LYS A 148 -3.03 16.36 -1.15
C LYS A 148 -4.10 17.38 -0.75
N ASP A 149 -4.88 17.88 -1.70
CA ASP A 149 -5.99 18.80 -1.44
C ASP A 149 -7.11 18.15 -0.62
N ASP A 150 -7.33 16.83 -0.76
CA ASP A 150 -8.33 16.09 0.02
C ASP A 150 -7.90 15.95 1.50
N ILE A 151 -6.60 16.12 1.79
CA ILE A 151 -6.04 16.10 3.15
C ILE A 151 -6.35 17.41 3.88
N CYS A 152 -6.61 18.53 3.20
CA CYS A 152 -7.03 19.77 3.87
C CYS A 152 -8.40 19.62 4.54
N GLU A 153 -9.29 18.81 3.97
CA GLU A 153 -10.64 18.58 4.50
C GLU A 153 -10.63 17.51 5.62
N TYR A 154 -9.87 16.42 5.44
CA TYR A 154 -9.77 15.34 6.44
C TYR A 154 -8.78 15.64 7.58
N GLY A 155 -7.73 16.41 7.28
CA GLY A 155 -6.70 16.87 8.22
C GLY A 155 -7.28 17.81 9.26
N MET A 156 -8.25 18.66 8.91
CA MET A 156 -9.01 19.49 9.86
C MET A 156 -9.83 18.63 10.83
N ALA A 157 -10.53 17.60 10.36
CA ALA A 157 -11.35 16.74 11.21
C ALA A 157 -10.53 15.84 12.16
N HIS A 158 -9.39 15.33 11.68
CA HIS A 158 -8.54 14.41 12.45
C HIS A 158 -7.53 15.13 13.37
N THR A 159 -7.13 16.37 13.04
CA THR A 159 -6.38 17.23 13.98
C THR A 159 -7.29 17.87 15.01
N LEU A 160 -8.54 18.25 14.70
CA LEU A 160 -9.49 18.74 15.72
C LEU A 160 -9.83 17.66 16.75
N THR A 161 -10.03 16.40 16.34
CA THR A 161 -10.27 15.31 17.30
C THR A 161 -9.02 14.95 18.10
N LYS A 162 -7.81 14.93 17.50
CA LYS A 162 -6.56 14.76 18.26
C LYS A 162 -6.25 15.95 19.18
N TRP A 163 -6.52 17.19 18.77
CA TRP A 163 -6.33 18.38 19.61
C TRP A 163 -7.36 18.44 20.72
N ILE A 164 -8.64 18.16 20.47
CA ILE A 164 -9.66 18.10 21.52
C ILE A 164 -9.33 16.98 22.51
N PHE A 165 -8.96 15.78 22.06
CA PHE A 165 -8.55 14.71 22.96
C PHE A 165 -7.27 15.05 23.73
N THR A 166 -6.24 15.58 23.08
CA THR A 166 -4.99 15.97 23.76
C THR A 166 -5.22 17.14 24.73
N TYR A 167 -6.01 18.13 24.35
CA TYR A 167 -6.29 19.32 25.18
C TYR A 167 -7.18 18.97 26.39
N PHE A 168 -8.20 18.12 26.22
CA PHE A 168 -8.99 17.60 27.34
C PHE A 168 -8.22 16.62 28.21
N PHE A 169 -7.42 15.73 27.63
CA PHE A 169 -6.61 14.75 28.38
C PHE A 169 -5.51 15.43 29.19
N VAL A 170 -4.82 16.43 28.62
CA VAL A 170 -3.79 17.22 29.32
C VAL A 170 -4.41 18.12 30.40
N LYS A 171 -5.59 18.72 30.19
CA LYS A 171 -6.29 19.46 31.27
C LYS A 171 -6.77 18.53 32.40
N LYS A 172 -7.30 17.34 32.07
CA LYS A 172 -7.77 16.38 33.09
C LYS A 172 -6.61 15.80 33.92
N ILE A 173 -5.45 15.58 33.30
CA ILE A 173 -4.22 15.13 33.99
C ILE A 173 -3.61 16.22 34.85
N ARG A 174 -3.57 17.49 34.39
CA ARG A 174 -3.06 18.60 35.22
C ARG A 174 -3.92 18.86 36.46
N CYS A 175 -5.24 18.74 36.38
CA CYS A 175 -6.10 18.80 37.57
C CYS A 175 -5.89 17.62 38.53
N TRP A 176 -5.68 16.40 38.00
CA TRP A 176 -5.52 15.21 38.84
C TRP A 176 -4.17 15.16 39.59
N VAL A 177 -3.08 15.62 38.95
CA VAL A 177 -1.75 15.71 39.58
C VAL A 177 -1.71 16.80 40.66
N ILE A 178 -2.33 17.96 40.41
CA ILE A 178 -2.42 19.05 41.39
C ILE A 178 -3.30 18.64 42.59
N LEU A 179 -4.44 17.97 42.36
CA LEU A 179 -5.29 17.43 43.44
C LEU A 179 -4.60 16.32 44.26
N ARG A 180 -3.75 15.48 43.64
CA ARG A 180 -2.93 14.48 44.36
C ARG A 180 -1.81 15.11 45.18
N MET A 181 -1.17 16.18 44.70
CA MET A 181 -0.16 16.91 45.46
C MET A 181 -0.75 17.64 46.68
N ILE A 182 -1.93 18.27 46.52
CA ILE A 182 -2.63 18.97 47.62
C ILE A 182 -3.12 17.99 48.69
N ARG A 183 -3.62 16.80 48.31
CA ARG A 183 -4.04 15.78 49.28
C ARG A 183 -2.87 15.14 50.04
N ARG A 184 -1.70 15.02 49.41
CA ARG A 184 -0.50 14.45 50.06
C ARG A 184 0.15 15.44 51.04
N TRP A 185 0.05 16.75 50.79
CA TRP A 185 0.51 17.80 51.72
C TRP A 185 -0.36 17.90 52.99
N ARG A 186 -1.70 17.75 52.90
CA ARG A 186 -2.56 17.78 54.08
C ARG A 186 -2.34 16.62 55.06
N ILE A 187 -1.86 15.46 54.60
CA ILE A 187 -1.58 14.31 55.46
C ILE A 187 -0.25 14.48 56.20
N ILE A 188 0.77 15.04 55.54
CA ILE A 188 2.10 15.26 56.15
C ILE A 188 2.06 16.39 57.17
N SER A 189 1.32 17.47 56.93
CA SER A 189 1.17 18.57 57.91
C SER A 189 0.38 18.18 59.15
N MET A 190 -0.49 17.16 59.09
CA MET A 190 -1.30 16.71 60.24
C MET A 190 -0.53 15.74 61.17
N MET A 191 0.55 15.10 60.68
CA MET A 191 1.43 14.25 61.50
C MET A 191 2.55 15.02 62.22
N MET A 192 2.81 16.29 61.86
CA MET A 192 3.76 17.16 62.58
C MET A 192 3.13 17.99 63.71
N LEU A 193 1.82 17.90 63.92
CA LEU A 193 1.06 18.64 64.95
C LEU A 193 0.57 17.76 66.12
N LEU A 194 1.03 16.49 66.19
CA LEU A 194 0.75 15.55 67.28
C LEU A 194 2.05 14.98 67.88
N ARG A 195 2.98 15.87 68.21
CA ARG A 195 4.05 15.63 69.19
C ARG A 195 4.15 16.82 70.14
#